data_AF-A0A969XXI4-F1
#
_entry.id   AF-A0A969XXI4-F1
#
_cell.length_a   1.000
_cell.length_b   1.000
_cell.length_c   1.000
_cell.angle_alpha   90.00
_cell.angle_beta   90.00
_cell.angle_gamma   90.00
#
_symmetry.space_group_name_H-M   'P 1'
#
loop_
_entity.id
_entity.type
_entity.pdbx_description
1 polymer ?
#
loop_
_entity_poly.entity_id
_entity_poly.type
_entity_poly.pdbx_seq_one_letter_code
_entity_poly.pdbx_strand_id
1 'polypeptide(L)' 'MSEKNFESVAIVGVGLLGGSLGLAIKACDPEVRVVGIGHRRASLDEALEIGAIDAASLDPAEGVVGAALVVL' A
#
# COMPACT_ATOMS: atom_id res chain seq x y z
N MET A 1 25.52 2.80 2.71
CA MET A 1 24.13 2.71 3.17
C MET A 1 23.28 3.21 2.01
N SER A 2 22.43 2.35 1.42
CA SER A 2 21.55 2.79 0.34
C SER A 2 20.53 3.77 0.93
N GLU A 3 20.42 4.97 0.37
CA GLU A 3 19.35 5.90 0.71
C GLU A 3 18.02 5.20 0.40
N LYS A 4 17.18 4.97 1.42
CA LYS A 4 15.82 4.47 1.23
C LYS A 4 14.98 5.63 0.71
N ASN A 5 14.63 5.60 -0.58
CA ASN A 5 13.83 6.67 -1.18
C ASN A 5 12.37 6.68 -0.71
N PHE A 6 11.85 5.56 -0.18
CA PHE A 6 10.46 5.47 0.28
C PHE A 6 10.34 4.54 1.50
N GLU A 7 10.13 5.11 2.70
CA GLU A 7 9.82 4.30 3.88
C GLU A 7 8.38 3.77 3.87
N SER A 8 7.45 4.54 3.29
CA SER A 8 6.06 4.14 3.15
C SER A 8 5.40 4.69 1.89
N VAL A 9 4.51 3.89 1.30
CA VAL A 9 3.70 4.21 0.12
C VAL A 9 2.23 3.99 0.45
N ALA A 10 1.37 4.94 0.08
CA ALA A 10 -0.09 4.79 0.16
C ALA A 10 -0.67 4.53 -1.23
N ILE A 11 -1.57 3.54 -1.35
CA ILE A 11 -2.26 3.18 -2.58
C ILE A 11 -3.77 3.35 -2.36
N VAL A 12 -4.37 4.33 -3.02
CA VAL A 12 -5.82 4.50 -3.06
C VAL A 12 -6.39 3.57 -4.14
N GLY A 13 -7.16 2.58 -3.72
CA GLY A 13 -7.73 1.56 -4.60
C GLY A 13 -6.81 0.35 -4.83
N VAL A 14 -6.91 -0.64 -3.95
CA VAL A 14 -6.15 -1.91 -4.06
C VAL A 14 -6.89 -3.00 -4.85
N GLY A 15 -7.36 -2.63 -6.05
CA GLY A 15 -7.91 -3.60 -7.01
C GLY A 15 -6.82 -4.32 -7.79
N LEU A 16 -7.13 -4.72 -9.04
CA LEU A 16 -6.15 -5.33 -9.95
C LEU A 16 -4.86 -4.51 -10.09
N LEU A 17 -4.96 -3.21 -10.39
CA LEU A 17 -3.79 -2.36 -10.62
C LEU A 17 -3.07 -2.01 -9.31
N GLY A 18 -3.79 -1.48 -8.32
CA GLY A 18 -3.19 -1.09 -7.04
C GLY A 18 -2.61 -2.27 -6.27
N GLY A 19 -3.26 -3.43 -6.28
CA GLY A 19 -2.75 -4.66 -5.68
C GLY A 19 -1.51 -5.18 -6.40
N SER A 20 -1.50 -5.19 -7.74
CA SER A 20 -0.32 -5.58 -8.53
C SER A 20 0.87 -4.66 -8.27
N LEU A 21 0.62 -3.35 -8.16
CA LEU A 21 1.66 -2.38 -7.80
C LEU A 21 2.20 -2.63 -6.39
N GLY A 22 1.32 -2.88 -5.41
CA GLY A 22 1.72 -3.25 -4.06
C GLY A 22 2.65 -4.46 -4.05
N LEU A 23 2.26 -5.55 -4.72
CA LEU A 23 3.09 -6.75 -4.87
C LEU A 23 4.43 -6.46 -5.55
N ALA A 24 4.43 -5.64 -6.61
CA ALA A 24 5.66 -5.27 -7.30
C ALA A 24 6.60 -4.44 -6.40
N ILE A 25 6.06 -3.51 -5.60
CA ILE A 25 6.83 -2.76 -4.60
C ILE A 25 7.46 -3.73 -3.60
N LYS A 26 6.68 -4.65 -3.02
CA LYS A 26 7.18 -5.64 -2.05
C LYS A 26 8.23 -6.58 -2.66
N ALA A 27 8.11 -6.90 -3.95
CA ALA A 27 9.09 -7.73 -4.66
C ALA A 27 10.41 -6.98 -4.93
N CYS A 28 10.36 -5.66 -5.15
CA CYS A 28 11.56 -4.83 -5.35
C CYS A 28 12.24 -4.47 -4.03
N ASP A 29 11.46 -4.09 -3.02
CA ASP A 29 11.95 -3.77 -1.67
C ASP A 29 10.91 -4.18 -0.61
N PRO A 30 11.13 -5.31 0.09
CA PRO A 30 10.17 -5.81 1.08
C PRO A 30 10.10 -4.95 2.35
N GLU A 31 11.06 -4.05 2.57
CA GLU A 31 11.08 -3.17 3.75
C GLU A 31 10.19 -1.94 3.57
N VAL A 32 9.72 -1.65 2.35
CA VAL A 32 8.75 -0.57 2.11
C VAL A 32 7.40 -0.94 2.72
N ARG A 33 6.86 -0.05 3.55
CA ARG A 33 5.52 -0.20 4.12
C ARG A 33 4.45 0.30 3.15
N VAL A 34 3.59 -0.58 2.68
CA VAL A 34 2.48 -0.25 1.77
C VAL A 34 1.16 -0.17 2.54
N VAL A 35 0.48 0.98 2.46
CA VAL A 35 -0.85 1.20 3.05
C VAL A 35 -1.90 1.23 1.94
N GLY A 36 -2.82 0.27 1.94
CA GLY A 36 -3.98 0.25 1.04
C GLY A 36 -5.12 1.08 1.59
N ILE A 37 -5.74 1.90 0.73
CA ILE A 37 -6.89 2.74 1.07
C ILE A 37 -8.04 2.36 0.16
N GLY A 38 -9.22 2.15 0.71
CA GLY A 38 -10.39 1.82 -0.11
C GLY A 38 -11.70 1.91 0.67
N HIS A 39 -12.82 1.72 -0.01
CA HIS A 39 -14.14 1.83 0.63
C HIS A 39 -14.72 0.49 1.09
N ARG A 40 -14.15 -0.63 0.63
CA ARG A 40 -14.64 -1.98 0.93
C ARG A 40 -13.60 -2.74 1.73
N ARG A 41 -13.93 -3.07 2.98
CA ARG A 41 -13.06 -3.84 3.87
C ARG A 41 -12.65 -5.19 3.26
N ALA A 42 -13.60 -5.92 2.66
CA ALA A 42 -13.31 -7.20 2.02
C ALA A 42 -12.20 -7.15 0.95
N SER A 43 -12.14 -6.09 0.13
CA SER A 43 -11.08 -5.94 -0.88
C SER A 43 -9.72 -5.60 -0.24
N LEU A 44 -9.73 -4.88 0.87
CA LEU A 44 -8.52 -4.56 1.63
C LEU A 44 -7.98 -5.80 2.36
N ASP A 45 -8.88 -6.63 2.91
CA ASP A 45 -8.53 -7.88 3.59
C ASP A 45 -7.90 -8.87 2.60
N GLU A 46 -8.46 -9.02 1.40
CA GLU A 46 -7.86 -9.82 0.32
C GLU A 46 -6.45 -9.32 -0.04
N ALA A 47 -6.27 -7.99 -0.16
CA ALA A 47 -4.98 -7.39 -0.44
C ALA A 47 -3.94 -7.62 0.68
N LEU A 48 -4.37 -7.64 1.94
CA LEU A 48 -3.54 -8.01 3.09
C LEU A 48 -3.15 -9.51 3.02
N GLU A 49 -4.12 -10.39 2.77
CA GLU A 49 -3.92 -11.84 2.71
C GLU A 49 -2.89 -12.26 1.66
N ILE A 50 -2.91 -11.63 0.48
CA ILE A 50 -1.94 -11.91 -0.59
C ILE A 50 -0.61 -11.17 -0.42
N GLY A 51 -0.48 -10.32 0.61
CA GLY A 51 0.73 -9.53 0.87
C GLY A 51 0.95 -8.35 -0.07
N ALA A 52 -0.11 -7.86 -0.75
CA ALA A 52 -0.03 -6.68 -1.60
C ALA A 52 0.12 -5.38 -0.78
N ILE A 53 -0.41 -5.37 0.44
CA ILE A 53 -0.31 -4.25 1.39
C ILE A 53 0.04 -4.75 2.79
N ASP A 54 0.65 -3.90 3.61
CA ASP A 54 1.00 -4.19 5.00
C ASP A 54 -0.06 -3.66 6.00
N ALA A 55 -0.84 -2.66 5.58
CA ALA A 55 -1.91 -2.07 6.39
C ALA A 55 -3.06 -1.57 5.49
N ALA A 56 -4.25 -1.44 6.07
CA ALA A 56 -5.46 -1.04 5.37
C ALA A 56 -6.21 0.08 6.09
N SER A 57 -6.62 1.12 5.36
CA SER A 57 -7.48 2.21 5.84
C SER A 57 -8.76 2.34 5.02
N LEU A 58 -9.86 2.71 5.70
CA LEU A 58 -11.10 3.15 5.05
C LEU A 58 -11.16 4.67 4.90
N ASP A 59 -10.29 5.39 5.61
CA ASP A 59 -10.17 6.84 5.55
C ASP A 59 -8.90 7.22 4.78
N PRO A 60 -9.02 7.91 3.64
CA PRO A 60 -7.88 8.43 2.91
C PRO A 60 -6.99 9.37 3.73
N ALA A 61 -7.56 10.20 4.61
CA ALA A 61 -6.80 11.13 5.42
C ALA A 61 -5.88 10.39 6.40
N GLU A 62 -6.37 9.33 7.04
CA GLU A 62 -5.54 8.48 7.92
C GLU A 62 -4.53 7.67 7.11
N GLY A 63 -4.93 7.13 5.96
CA GLY A 63 -4.12 6.20 5.18
C GLY A 63 -2.88 6.82 4.51
N VAL A 64 -2.88 8.14 4.28
CA VAL A 64 -1.73 8.85 3.66
C VAL A 64 -0.72 9.38 4.69
N VAL A 65 -1.01 9.29 6.00
CA VAL A 65 -0.12 9.82 7.03
C VAL A 65 1.25 9.13 6.97
N GLY A 66 2.30 9.91 6.76
CA GLY A 66 3.68 9.42 6.68
C GLY A 66 4.04 8.75 5.36
N ALA A 67 3.15 8.71 4.38
CA ALA A 67 3.46 8.19 3.05
C ALA A 67 4.39 9.15 2.30
N ALA A 68 5.52 8.63 1.81
CA ALA A 68 6.44 9.37 0.96
C ALA A 68 5.98 9.41 -0.51
N LEU A 69 5.05 8.52 -0.89
CA LEU A 69 4.39 8.46 -2.18
C LEU A 69 2.92 8.08 -2.00
N VAL A 70 2.04 8.75 -2.75
CA VAL A 70 0.61 8.40 -2.84
C VAL A 70 0.29 8.07 -4.29
N VAL A 71 -0.38 6.93 -4.50
CA VAL A 71 -0.88 6.47 -5.80
C VAL A 71 -2.41 6.48 -5.76
N LEU A 72 -3.04 6.97 -6.83
CA LEU A 72 -4.48 7.12 -6.98
C LEU A 72 -5.07 6.14 -8.00
#